data_AF-A0A2C9LBY1-F1
#
_entry.id   AF-A0A2C9LBY1-F1
#
_cell.length_a   1.000
_cell.length_b   1.000
_cell.length_c   1.000
_cell.angle_alpha   90.00
_cell.angle_beta   90.00
_cell.angle_gamma   90.00
#
_symmetry.space_group_name_H-M   'P 1'
#
loop_
_entity.id
_entity.type
_entity.pdbx_description
1 polymer ?
#
loop_
_entity_poly.entity_id
_entity_poly.type
_entity_poly.pdbx_seq_one_letter_code
_entity_poly.pdbx_strand_id
1 'polypeptide(L)'
;MLYIGNVYIWWRKCFGVFSGQKVGVSCVQKVGESGVKKVGVSGIKKVGVSSVQKVGVSSVQKVGVSSVQKVGVSSVQKVGVSSVKKVGVSGVQKVGVSGVKKVGISGVKKVGVSSVKKVGVSSVKKVGVSGVQKVGVSSVKKVGVSSVKKVGVSGVKKVGVSSVQKVGVSGVQKVGVSGVKKVGVSCVKKVGVSSVKKVGVSGVKK
;
A
#
# COMPACT_ATOMS: atom_id res chain seq x y z
N MET A 1 -22.36 25.54 -11.48
CA MET A 1 -22.29 24.60 -10.35
C MET A 1 -23.55 23.77 -10.42
N LEU A 2 -23.46 22.46 -10.70
CA LEU A 2 -24.63 21.59 -10.72
C LEU A 2 -24.59 20.75 -9.44
N TYR A 3 -25.56 21.00 -8.56
CA TYR A 3 -25.78 20.24 -7.34
C TYR A 3 -26.78 19.13 -7.69
N ILE A 4 -26.30 17.90 -7.87
CA ILE A 4 -27.16 16.72 -8.04
C ILE A 4 -26.89 15.83 -6.83
N GLY A 5 -27.57 16.13 -5.73
CA GLY A 5 -27.32 15.52 -4.42
C GLY A 5 -25.95 15.92 -3.82
N ASN A 6 -25.33 15.01 -3.05
CA ASN A 6 -24.04 15.21 -2.34
C ASN A 6 -22.79 15.34 -3.24
N VAL A 7 -22.95 15.69 -4.52
CA VAL A 7 -21.91 15.61 -5.54
C VAL A 7 -21.55 16.99 -6.07
N TYR A 8 -20.27 17.36 -5.94
CA TYR A 8 -19.74 18.65 -6.41
C TYR A 8 -18.93 18.46 -7.70
N ILE A 9 -19.48 18.90 -8.85
CA ILE A 9 -18.81 18.87 -10.17
C ILE A 9 -18.41 20.29 -10.58
N TRP A 10 -17.12 20.51 -10.86
CA TRP A 10 -16.57 21.75 -11.43
C TRP A 10 -16.33 21.57 -12.95
N TRP A 11 -17.06 22.34 -13.78
CA TRP A 11 -17.05 22.61 -15.25
C TRP A 11 -15.97 21.96 -16.15
N ARG A 12 -16.12 21.70 -17.46
CA ARG A 12 -17.14 21.76 -18.54
C ARG A 12 -16.68 20.63 -19.51
N LYS A 13 -17.53 19.69 -19.94
CA LYS A 13 -17.23 18.35 -20.56
C LYS A 13 -17.12 17.17 -19.59
N CYS A 14 -18.10 16.99 -18.70
CA CYS A 14 -18.16 15.82 -17.82
C CYS A 14 -19.26 14.87 -18.29
N PHE A 15 -18.90 13.61 -18.56
CA PHE A 15 -19.86 12.51 -18.67
C PHE A 15 -19.89 11.82 -17.30
N GLY A 16 -20.98 12.04 -16.55
CA GLY A 16 -21.20 11.42 -15.25
C GLY A 16 -22.47 10.58 -15.32
N VAL A 17 -22.33 9.25 -15.19
CA VAL A 17 -23.50 8.36 -15.15
C VAL A 17 -23.91 8.19 -13.69
N PHE A 18 -25.09 8.68 -13.37
CA PHE A 18 -25.75 8.50 -12.08
C PHE A 18 -26.89 7.49 -12.26
N SER A 19 -26.74 6.32 -11.65
CA SER A 19 -27.81 5.31 -11.61
C SER A 19 -27.93 4.79 -10.18
N GLY A 20 -28.90 5.36 -9.45
CA GLY A 20 -29.11 5.10 -8.02
C GLY A 20 -27.89 5.48 -7.16
N GLN A 21 -27.48 4.61 -6.22
CA GLN A 21 -26.33 4.83 -5.32
C GLN A 21 -24.94 4.53 -5.95
N LYS A 22 -24.82 4.62 -7.28
CA LYS A 22 -23.59 4.39 -8.04
C LYS A 22 -23.21 5.65 -8.81
N VAL A 23 -21.95 6.05 -8.71
CA VAL A 23 -21.40 7.23 -9.39
C VAL A 23 -20.21 6.82 -10.26
N GLY A 24 -20.27 7.14 -11.54
CA GLY A 24 -19.15 7.01 -12.48
C GLY A 24 -18.75 8.37 -13.03
N VAL A 25 -17.49 8.76 -12.85
CA VAL A 25 -16.98 10.07 -13.32
C VAL A 25 -15.76 9.89 -14.22
N SER A 26 -15.84 10.48 -15.41
CA SER A 26 -14.71 10.55 -16.36
C SER A 26 -14.43 11.98 -16.80
N CYS A 27 -13.15 12.29 -17.02
CA CYS A 27 -12.69 13.52 -17.68
C CYS A 27 -12.98 14.83 -16.91
N VAL A 28 -12.60 14.90 -15.63
CA VAL A 28 -12.80 16.10 -14.78
C VAL A 28 -11.46 16.57 -14.20
N GLN A 29 -11.38 17.84 -13.79
CA GLN A 29 -10.20 18.38 -13.13
C GLN A 29 -10.11 17.97 -11.65
N LYS A 30 -11.25 17.93 -10.94
CA LYS A 30 -11.39 17.54 -9.52
C LYS A 30 -12.74 16.86 -9.26
N VAL A 31 -12.76 15.83 -8.41
CA VAL A 31 -13.99 15.14 -7.97
C VAL A 31 -13.94 14.89 -6.46
N GLY A 32 -15.07 15.14 -5.78
CA GLY A 32 -15.30 14.86 -4.36
C GLY A 32 -16.61 14.10 -4.19
N GLU A 33 -16.56 12.88 -3.62
CA GLU A 33 -17.74 12.01 -3.43
C GLU A 33 -17.86 11.54 -1.98
N SER A 34 -19.07 11.64 -1.42
CA SER A 34 -19.41 11.13 -0.09
C SER A 34 -20.79 10.46 -0.05
N GLY A 35 -20.94 9.43 0.80
CA GLY A 35 -22.26 8.84 1.11
C GLY A 35 -22.85 7.89 0.07
N VAL A 36 -22.06 7.41 -0.90
CA VAL A 36 -22.53 6.51 -1.97
C VAL A 36 -22.06 5.06 -1.80
N LYS A 37 -22.74 4.09 -2.44
CA LYS A 37 -22.34 2.67 -2.37
C LYS A 37 -21.12 2.39 -3.25
N LYS A 38 -21.08 2.91 -4.48
CA LYS A 38 -19.99 2.62 -5.43
C LYS A 38 -19.54 3.87 -6.19
N VAL A 39 -18.23 4.05 -6.29
CA VAL A 39 -17.61 5.13 -7.08
C VAL A 39 -16.58 4.54 -8.05
N GLY A 40 -16.70 4.90 -9.33
CA GLY A 40 -15.71 4.62 -10.38
C GLY A 40 -15.17 5.90 -10.98
N VAL A 41 -13.85 6.07 -11.04
CA VAL A 41 -13.21 7.30 -11.53
C VAL A 41 -12.08 7.02 -12.50
N SER A 42 -12.08 7.70 -13.65
CA SER A 42 -11.02 7.58 -14.65
C SER A 42 -10.65 8.89 -15.36
N GLY A 43 -9.37 9.09 -15.66
CA GLY A 43 -8.90 10.23 -16.49
C GLY A 43 -9.01 11.59 -15.80
N ILE A 44 -8.65 11.66 -14.51
CA ILE A 44 -8.85 12.85 -13.66
C ILE A 44 -7.51 13.35 -13.10
N LYS A 45 -7.36 14.66 -12.87
CA LYS A 45 -6.15 15.19 -12.18
C LYS A 45 -6.19 14.89 -10.68
N LYS A 46 -7.26 15.22 -9.96
CA LYS A 46 -7.35 15.00 -8.50
C LYS A 46 -8.69 14.40 -8.08
N VAL A 47 -8.66 13.41 -7.19
CA VAL A 47 -9.87 12.74 -6.67
C VAL A 47 -9.81 12.63 -5.15
N GLY A 48 -10.90 13.00 -4.48
CA GLY A 48 -11.14 12.75 -3.06
C GLY A 48 -12.41 11.92 -2.88
N VAL A 49 -12.34 10.81 -2.14
CA VAL A 49 -13.53 10.00 -1.83
C VAL A 49 -13.57 9.69 -0.34
N SER A 50 -14.73 9.88 0.29
CA SER A 50 -14.94 9.59 1.71
C SER A 50 -16.24 8.84 1.96
N SER A 51 -16.27 7.98 2.98
CA SER A 51 -17.52 7.33 3.44
C SER A 51 -18.28 6.55 2.35
N VAL A 52 -17.54 5.75 1.56
CA VAL A 52 -18.08 4.92 0.45
C VAL A 52 -17.88 3.43 0.71
N GLN A 53 -18.77 2.58 0.18
CA GLN A 53 -18.58 1.13 0.32
C GLN A 53 -17.48 0.59 -0.61
N LYS A 54 -17.51 0.91 -1.91
CA LYS A 54 -16.52 0.45 -2.90
C LYS A 54 -16.03 1.59 -3.80
N VAL A 55 -14.71 1.69 -3.99
CA VAL A 55 -14.09 2.70 -4.86
C VAL A 55 -13.13 2.03 -5.84
N GLY A 56 -13.27 2.37 -7.12
CA GLY A 56 -12.34 2.01 -8.19
C GLY A 56 -11.78 3.27 -8.85
N VAL A 57 -10.45 3.41 -8.93
CA VAL A 57 -9.81 4.55 -9.58
C VAL A 57 -8.74 4.07 -10.56
N SER A 58 -8.75 4.64 -11.78
CA SER A 58 -7.76 4.36 -12.82
C SER A 58 -7.27 5.65 -13.50
N SER A 59 -6.01 5.70 -13.91
CA SER A 59 -5.47 6.78 -14.75
C SER A 59 -5.69 8.19 -14.14
N VAL A 60 -5.30 8.36 -12.87
CA VAL A 60 -5.44 9.62 -12.11
C VAL A 60 -4.09 10.14 -11.64
N GLN A 61 -3.91 11.46 -11.53
CA GLN A 61 -2.66 12.01 -11.00
C GLN A 61 -2.57 11.90 -9.46
N LYS A 62 -3.60 12.35 -8.72
CA LYS A 62 -3.63 12.29 -7.25
C LYS A 62 -4.95 11.76 -6.72
N VAL A 63 -4.89 10.81 -5.78
CA VAL A 63 -6.06 10.18 -5.15
C VAL A 63 -5.92 10.23 -3.63
N GLY A 64 -6.97 10.73 -2.96
CA GLY A 64 -7.17 10.63 -1.52
C GLY A 64 -8.43 9.83 -1.22
N VAL A 65 -8.34 8.80 -0.38
CA VAL A 65 -9.50 8.00 0.04
C VAL A 65 -9.52 7.83 1.55
N SER A 66 -10.67 8.09 2.18
CA SER A 66 -10.86 7.92 3.63
C SER A 66 -12.15 7.17 3.95
N SER A 67 -12.13 6.36 5.02
CA SER A 67 -13.35 5.71 5.56
C SER A 67 -14.13 4.85 4.55
N VAL A 68 -13.41 4.02 3.78
CA VAL A 68 -13.99 3.16 2.73
C VAL A 68 -13.91 1.67 3.08
N GLN A 69 -14.86 0.86 2.62
CA GLN A 69 -14.80 -0.60 2.84
C GLN A 69 -13.78 -1.29 1.91
N LYS A 70 -13.82 -1.01 0.59
CA LYS A 70 -12.92 -1.61 -0.40
C LYS A 70 -12.44 -0.57 -1.41
N VAL A 71 -11.13 -0.52 -1.67
CA VAL A 71 -10.51 0.40 -2.63
C VAL A 71 -9.63 -0.38 -3.61
N GLY A 72 -9.80 -0.13 -4.90
CA GLY A 72 -8.91 -0.56 -5.98
C GLY A 72 -8.36 0.65 -6.73
N VAL A 73 -7.03 0.74 -6.87
CA VAL A 73 -6.38 1.83 -7.61
C VAL A 73 -5.38 1.27 -8.62
N SER A 74 -5.41 1.80 -9.84
CA SER A 74 -4.52 1.41 -10.93
C SER A 74 -3.98 2.61 -11.69
N SER A 75 -2.72 2.57 -12.13
CA SER A 75 -2.12 3.58 -13.02
C SER A 75 -2.23 5.02 -12.48
N VAL A 76 -1.85 5.24 -11.22
CA VAL A 76 -1.93 6.54 -10.53
C VAL A 76 -0.55 7.09 -10.17
N GLN A 77 -0.37 8.41 -10.18
CA GLN A 77 0.91 8.99 -9.75
C GLN A 77 1.07 8.97 -8.22
N LYS A 78 0.09 9.47 -7.46
CA LYS A 78 0.13 9.53 -5.98
C LYS A 78 -1.18 9.07 -5.36
N VAL A 79 -1.11 8.18 -4.38
CA VAL A 79 -2.26 7.66 -3.64
C VAL A 79 -2.05 7.81 -2.14
N GLY A 80 -3.04 8.39 -1.45
CA GLY A 80 -3.16 8.40 0.01
C GLY A 80 -4.45 7.70 0.44
N VAL A 81 -4.36 6.72 1.33
CA VAL A 81 -5.51 5.97 1.84
C VAL A 81 -5.50 5.90 3.37
N SER A 82 -6.63 6.23 4.00
CA SER A 82 -6.79 6.17 5.45
C SER A 82 -8.08 5.44 5.87
N SER A 83 -8.03 4.70 6.97
CA SER A 83 -9.21 4.10 7.62
C SER A 83 -10.04 3.19 6.70
N VAL A 84 -9.38 2.30 5.94
CA VAL A 84 -10.02 1.40 4.97
C VAL A 84 -9.98 -0.07 5.41
N LYS A 85 -11.00 -0.88 5.07
CA LYS A 85 -10.94 -2.33 5.38
C LYS A 85 -10.02 -3.10 4.41
N LYS A 86 -10.13 -2.90 3.09
CA LYS A 86 -9.29 -3.57 2.08
C LYS A 86 -8.81 -2.62 0.99
N VAL A 87 -7.52 -2.67 0.67
CA VAL A 87 -6.88 -1.84 -0.37
C VAL A 87 -6.08 -2.71 -1.34
N GLY A 88 -6.30 -2.53 -2.63
CA GLY A 88 -5.47 -3.07 -3.72
C GLY A 88 -4.92 -1.93 -4.58
N VAL A 89 -3.61 -1.89 -4.81
CA VAL A 89 -2.95 -0.86 -5.63
C VAL A 89 -1.99 -1.48 -6.63
N SER A 90 -2.08 -1.09 -7.90
CA SER A 90 -1.16 -1.54 -8.95
C SER A 90 -0.68 -0.38 -9.84
N GLY A 91 0.59 -0.42 -10.28
CA GLY A 91 1.10 0.52 -11.28
C GLY A 91 1.16 1.97 -10.80
N VAL A 92 1.54 2.20 -9.54
CA VAL A 92 1.54 3.55 -8.93
C VAL A 92 2.95 4.07 -8.66
N GLN A 93 3.19 5.39 -8.74
CA GLN A 93 4.52 5.91 -8.37
C GLN A 93 4.73 6.02 -6.86
N LYS A 94 3.78 6.60 -6.12
CA LYS A 94 3.87 6.77 -4.66
C LYS A 94 2.57 6.38 -3.96
N VAL A 95 2.67 5.55 -2.93
CA VAL A 95 1.52 5.08 -2.12
C VAL A 95 1.80 5.33 -0.64
N GLY A 96 0.86 5.97 0.05
CA GLY A 96 0.79 6.08 1.50
C GLY A 96 -0.50 5.45 2.02
N VAL A 97 -0.41 4.55 3.00
CA VAL A 97 -1.57 3.87 3.59
C VAL A 97 -1.48 3.89 5.11
N SER A 98 -2.57 4.28 5.79
CA SER A 98 -2.66 4.28 7.26
C SER A 98 -3.98 3.70 7.75
N GLY A 99 -3.97 2.96 8.86
CA GLY A 99 -5.19 2.51 9.54
C GLY A 99 -6.02 1.51 8.74
N VAL A 100 -5.37 0.56 8.05
CA VAL A 100 -6.04 -0.39 7.14
C VAL A 100 -6.02 -1.82 7.67
N LYS A 101 -7.06 -2.63 7.40
CA LYS A 101 -7.03 -4.06 7.79
C LYS A 101 -6.19 -4.92 6.84
N LYS A 102 -6.37 -4.80 5.53
CA LYS A 102 -5.60 -5.58 4.52
C LYS A 102 -5.15 -4.71 3.35
N VAL A 103 -3.88 -4.81 2.98
CA VAL A 103 -3.27 -4.06 1.87
C VAL A 103 -2.53 -5.02 0.94
N GLY A 104 -2.79 -4.92 -0.37
CA GLY A 104 -2.02 -5.55 -1.44
C GLY A 104 -1.49 -4.49 -2.41
N ILE A 105 -0.18 -4.50 -2.67
CA ILE A 105 0.47 -3.52 -3.55
C ILE A 105 1.39 -4.23 -4.54
N SER A 106 1.29 -3.87 -5.83
CA SER A 106 2.13 -4.41 -6.90
C SER A 106 2.64 -3.33 -7.86
N GLY A 107 3.88 -3.44 -8.33
CA GLY A 107 4.38 -2.57 -9.41
C GLY A 107 4.47 -1.09 -9.03
N VAL A 108 4.95 -0.80 -7.82
CA VAL A 108 5.02 0.58 -7.27
C VAL A 108 6.45 1.09 -7.11
N LYS A 109 6.71 2.38 -7.30
CA LYS A 109 8.06 2.93 -7.05
C LYS A 109 8.35 3.12 -5.55
N LYS A 110 7.45 3.76 -4.79
CA LYS A 110 7.62 4.01 -3.34
C LYS A 110 6.35 3.71 -2.57
N VAL A 111 6.47 2.97 -1.47
CA VAL A 111 5.36 2.58 -0.59
C VAL A 111 5.70 2.94 0.86
N GLY A 112 4.78 3.62 1.54
CA GLY A 112 4.76 3.80 2.99
C GLY A 112 3.47 3.25 3.59
N VAL A 113 3.58 2.39 4.62
CA VAL A 113 2.42 1.80 5.30
C VAL A 113 2.56 1.90 6.80
N SER A 114 1.53 2.38 7.49
CA SER A 114 1.47 2.46 8.95
C SER A 114 0.17 1.89 9.52
N SER A 115 0.24 1.29 10.71
CA SER A 115 -0.94 0.88 11.49
C SER A 115 -1.88 -0.06 10.71
N VAL A 116 -1.33 -1.14 10.13
CA VAL A 116 -2.07 -2.11 9.30
C VAL A 116 -2.06 -3.51 9.91
N LYS A 117 -3.13 -4.30 9.73
CA LYS A 117 -3.10 -5.71 10.19
C LYS A 117 -2.29 -6.62 9.25
N LYS A 118 -2.57 -6.60 7.93
CA LYS A 118 -1.86 -7.44 6.96
C LYS A 118 -1.43 -6.65 5.71
N VAL A 119 -0.18 -6.79 5.31
CA VAL A 119 0.41 -6.14 4.14
C VAL A 119 1.09 -7.18 3.25
N GLY A 120 0.77 -7.15 1.95
CA GLY A 120 1.49 -7.85 0.90
C GLY A 120 2.01 -6.86 -0.13
N VAL A 121 3.31 -6.90 -0.44
CA VAL A 121 3.94 -6.02 -1.43
C VAL A 121 4.79 -6.84 -2.41
N SER A 122 4.64 -6.57 -3.70
CA SER A 122 5.42 -7.22 -4.77
C SER A 122 5.94 -6.22 -5.79
N SER A 123 7.12 -6.46 -6.35
CA SER A 123 7.67 -5.69 -7.48
C SER A 123 7.75 -4.18 -7.21
N VAL A 124 8.40 -3.80 -6.09
CA VAL A 124 8.51 -2.40 -5.63
C VAL A 124 9.97 -1.93 -5.52
N LYS A 125 10.25 -0.65 -5.78
CA LYS A 125 11.62 -0.12 -5.58
C LYS A 125 11.95 0.16 -4.10
N LYS A 126 11.08 0.85 -3.36
CA LYS A 126 11.29 1.15 -1.93
C LYS A 126 10.01 0.94 -1.12
N VAL A 127 10.14 0.24 0.01
CA VAL A 127 9.05 -0.05 0.94
C VAL A 127 9.45 0.36 2.37
N GLY A 128 8.61 1.14 3.03
CA GLY A 128 8.68 1.41 4.46
C GLY A 128 7.38 0.95 5.15
N VAL A 129 7.50 0.16 6.22
CA VAL A 129 6.34 -0.34 6.98
C VAL A 129 6.57 -0.16 8.48
N SER A 130 5.57 0.37 9.19
CA SER A 130 5.61 0.55 10.64
C SER A 130 4.30 0.13 11.32
N GLY A 131 4.37 -0.50 12.49
CA GLY A 131 3.19 -0.79 13.31
C GLY A 131 2.22 -1.78 12.65
N VAL A 132 2.75 -2.87 12.10
CA VAL A 132 1.98 -3.87 11.35
C VAL A 132 1.99 -5.24 12.02
N GLN A 133 0.91 -6.03 11.93
CA GLN A 133 0.94 -7.40 12.48
C GLN A 133 1.66 -8.39 11.56
N LYS A 134 1.33 -8.42 10.26
CA LYS A 134 1.94 -9.35 9.29
C LYS A 134 2.34 -8.62 8.01
N VAL A 135 3.59 -8.80 7.59
CA VAL A 135 4.15 -8.22 6.37
C VAL A 135 4.75 -9.33 5.51
N GLY A 136 4.35 -9.39 4.24
CA GLY A 136 4.97 -10.20 3.20
C GLY A 136 5.49 -9.29 2.08
N VAL A 137 6.77 -9.44 1.70
CA VAL A 137 7.39 -8.65 0.64
C VAL A 137 8.17 -9.54 -0.33
N SER A 138 7.94 -9.38 -1.63
CA SER A 138 8.67 -10.09 -2.67
C SER A 138 9.20 -9.16 -3.77
N SER A 139 10.37 -9.47 -4.32
CA SER A 139 10.93 -8.78 -5.49
C SER A 139 11.07 -7.26 -5.31
N VAL A 140 11.71 -6.84 -4.22
CA VAL A 140 11.87 -5.41 -3.84
C VAL A 140 13.34 -4.99 -3.79
N LYS A 141 13.65 -3.74 -4.16
CA LYS A 141 15.05 -3.25 -4.08
C LYS A 141 15.47 -2.87 -2.65
N LYS A 142 14.64 -2.13 -1.91
CA LYS A 142 14.91 -1.74 -0.52
C LYS A 142 13.67 -1.86 0.37
N VAL A 143 13.82 -2.51 1.51
CA VAL A 143 12.75 -2.70 2.51
C VAL A 143 13.22 -2.20 3.87
N GLY A 144 12.43 -1.36 4.52
CA GLY A 144 12.55 -0.99 5.93
C GLY A 144 11.28 -1.37 6.68
N VAL A 145 11.42 -2.10 7.80
CA VAL A 145 10.28 -2.52 8.62
C VAL A 145 10.58 -2.25 10.09
N SER A 146 9.63 -1.62 10.80
CA SER A 146 9.72 -1.37 12.24
C SER A 146 8.44 -1.76 12.97
N SER A 147 8.58 -2.24 14.22
CA SER A 147 7.44 -2.49 15.11
C SER A 147 6.40 -3.46 14.50
N VAL A 148 6.86 -4.65 14.08
CA VAL A 148 6.02 -5.66 13.42
C VAL A 148 6.03 -7.00 14.15
N LYS A 149 4.91 -7.74 14.14
CA LYS A 149 4.90 -9.09 14.73
C LYS A 149 5.57 -10.14 13.84
N LYS A 150 5.19 -10.23 12.57
CA LYS A 150 5.76 -11.22 11.61
C LYS A 150 6.13 -10.57 10.28
N VAL A 151 7.34 -10.84 9.82
CA VAL A 151 7.88 -10.36 8.54
C VAL A 151 8.39 -11.54 7.73
N GLY A 152 7.94 -11.64 6.48
CA GLY A 152 8.49 -12.54 5.47
C GLY A 152 8.98 -11.74 4.26
N VAL A 153 10.23 -11.95 3.86
CA VAL A 153 10.84 -11.24 2.72
C VAL A 153 11.55 -12.21 1.78
N SER A 154 11.29 -12.10 0.48
CA SER A 154 11.96 -12.89 -0.56
C SER A 154 12.45 -12.04 -1.74
N GLY A 155 13.62 -12.37 -2.28
CA GLY A 155 14.12 -11.75 -3.52
C GLY A 155 14.37 -10.24 -3.40
N VAL A 156 15.02 -9.80 -2.31
CA VAL A 156 15.23 -8.38 -2.01
C VAL A 156 16.71 -8.00 -2.01
N LYS A 157 17.08 -6.80 -2.48
CA LYS A 157 18.51 -6.40 -2.42
C LYS A 157 18.94 -5.98 -1.01
N LYS A 158 18.19 -5.09 -0.34
CA LYS A 158 18.52 -4.63 1.02
C LYS A 158 17.30 -4.66 1.93
N VAL A 159 17.46 -5.23 3.11
CA VAL A 159 16.43 -5.33 4.15
C VAL A 159 16.97 -4.75 5.46
N GLY A 160 16.22 -3.82 6.06
CA GLY A 160 16.43 -3.34 7.43
C GLY A 160 15.18 -3.64 8.27
N VAL A 161 15.36 -4.29 9.41
CA VAL A 161 14.27 -4.63 10.33
C VAL A 161 14.62 -4.23 11.75
N SER A 162 13.69 -3.54 12.43
CA SER A 162 13.82 -3.17 13.84
C SER A 162 12.57 -3.53 14.65
N SER A 163 12.75 -3.96 15.90
CA SER A 163 11.66 -4.21 16.85
C SER A 163 10.60 -5.19 16.32
N VAL A 164 11.02 -6.38 15.92
CA VAL A 164 10.15 -7.41 15.32
C VAL A 164 10.15 -8.72 16.11
N GLN A 165 9.01 -9.43 16.18
CA GLN A 165 9.00 -10.72 16.89
C GLN A 165 9.56 -11.87 16.04
N LYS A 166 9.14 -12.02 14.78
CA LYS A 166 9.62 -13.08 13.88
C LYS A 166 9.95 -12.53 12.50
N VAL A 167 11.13 -12.85 11.99
CA VAL A 167 11.63 -12.45 10.67
C VAL A 167 12.05 -13.69 9.90
N GLY A 168 11.53 -13.87 8.69
CA GLY A 168 11.99 -14.86 7.72
C GLY A 168 12.48 -14.15 6.46
N VAL A 169 13.70 -14.41 6.04
CA VAL A 169 14.31 -13.80 4.85
C VAL A 169 14.90 -14.87 3.95
N SER A 170 14.64 -14.77 2.65
CA SER A 170 15.20 -15.65 1.62
C SER A 170 15.68 -14.90 0.38
N GLY A 171 16.84 -15.25 -0.16
CA GLY A 171 17.34 -14.69 -1.42
C GLY A 171 17.59 -13.18 -1.35
N VAL A 172 18.32 -12.73 -0.33
CA VAL A 172 18.60 -11.31 -0.06
C VAL A 172 20.09 -10.99 -0.08
N GLN A 173 20.50 -9.84 -0.62
CA GLN A 173 21.94 -9.50 -0.63
C GLN A 173 22.43 -8.99 0.73
N LYS A 174 21.72 -8.04 1.35
CA LYS A 174 22.09 -7.47 2.66
C LYS A 174 20.90 -7.41 3.59
N VAL A 175 21.07 -7.93 4.81
CA VAL A 175 20.06 -7.89 5.88
C VAL A 175 20.67 -7.22 7.11
N GLY A 176 20.02 -6.20 7.64
CA GLY A 176 20.29 -5.63 8.96
C GLY A 176 19.09 -5.86 9.87
N VAL A 177 19.32 -6.44 11.04
CA VAL A 177 18.27 -6.73 12.02
C VAL A 177 18.66 -6.21 13.39
N SER A 178 17.75 -5.49 14.04
CA SER A 178 17.93 -5.01 15.42
C SER A 178 16.70 -5.27 16.29
N GLY A 179 16.88 -5.76 17.51
CA GLY A 179 15.78 -5.92 18.47
C GLY A 179 14.74 -6.94 18.01
N VAL A 180 15.17 -8.14 17.61
CA VAL A 180 14.29 -9.19 17.07
C VAL A 180 14.30 -10.46 17.90
N LYS A 181 13.13 -11.07 18.15
CA LYS A 181 13.09 -12.32 18.95
C LYS A 181 13.57 -13.55 18.16
N LYS A 182 13.12 -13.74 16.92
CA LYS A 182 13.52 -14.88 16.08
C LYS A 182 13.80 -14.43 14.65
N VAL A 183 14.96 -14.81 14.12
CA VAL A 183 15.36 -14.55 12.74
C VAL A 183 15.70 -15.88 12.06
N GLY A 184 15.07 -16.14 10.91
CA GLY A 184 15.45 -17.20 9.99
C GLY A 184 15.93 -16.59 8.68
N VAL A 185 17.13 -16.94 8.24
CA VAL A 185 17.75 -16.43 7.01
C VAL A 185 18.17 -17.58 6.12
N SER A 186 17.83 -17.50 4.83
CA SER A 186 18.26 -18.43 3.80
C SER A 186 18.81 -17.70 2.58
N CYS A 187 19.89 -18.19 1.97
CA CYS A 187 20.44 -17.63 0.73
C CYS A 187 20.73 -16.12 0.82
N VAL A 188 21.51 -15.70 1.82
CA VAL A 188 21.88 -14.28 2.04
C VAL A 188 23.38 -14.07 2.01
N LYS A 189 23.84 -12.99 1.35
CA LYS A 189 25.27 -12.67 1.23
C LYS A 189 25.85 -12.00 2.49
N LYS A 190 25.15 -11.03 3.07
CA LYS A 190 25.61 -10.33 4.29
C LYS A 190 24.47 -10.16 5.29
N VAL A 191 24.72 -10.52 6.55
CA VAL A 191 23.78 -10.38 7.67
C VAL A 191 24.47 -9.60 8.78
N GLY A 192 23.87 -8.48 9.19
CA GLY A 192 24.21 -7.76 10.42
C GLY A 192 23.07 -7.93 11.42
N VAL A 193 23.41 -8.35 12.65
CA VAL A 193 22.42 -8.63 13.70
C VAL A 193 22.85 -7.93 14.98
N SER A 194 21.92 -7.21 15.62
CA SER A 194 22.09 -6.67 16.96
C SER A 194 20.86 -6.98 17.82
N SER A 195 21.08 -7.35 19.09
CA SER A 195 20.00 -7.61 20.05
C SER A 195 18.95 -8.62 19.56
N VAL A 196 19.40 -9.83 19.20
CA VAL A 196 18.51 -10.92 18.73
C VAL A 196 18.60 -12.15 19.62
N LYS A 197 17.43 -12.70 20.00
CA LYS A 197 17.39 -13.88 20.90
C LYS A 197 17.72 -15.20 20.22
N LYS A 198 17.26 -15.41 18.97
CA LYS A 198 17.54 -16.64 18.20
C LYS A 198 17.75 -16.32 16.72
N VAL A 199 18.83 -16.84 16.15
CA VAL A 199 19.18 -16.73 14.74
C VAL A 199 19.37 -18.13 14.16
N GLY A 200 18.62 -18.44 13.09
CA GLY A 200 18.86 -19.61 12.25
C GLY A 200 19.31 -19.15 10.87
N VAL A 201 20.43 -19.67 10.38
CA VAL A 201 21.01 -19.33 9.08
C VAL A 201 21.24 -20.61 8.28
N SER A 202 20.81 -20.62 7.02
CA SER A 202 21.04 -21.73 6.09
C SER A 202 21.44 -21.21 4.70
N GLY A 203 22.36 -21.88 4.00
CA GLY A 203 22.71 -21.56 2.61
C GLY A 203 23.37 -20.18 2.39
N VAL A 204 24.29 -19.76 3.27
CA VAL A 204 25.12 -18.57 3.03
C VAL A 204 26.11 -18.89 1.91
N LYS A 205 25.91 -18.33 0.70
CA LYS A 205 26.94 -18.38 -0.34
C LYS A 205 28.03 -17.36 0.04
N LYS A 206 29.23 -17.86 0.34
CA LYS A 206 30.46 -17.06 0.51
C LYS A 206 30.70 -16.20 -0.74
#